data_AF-A0A4S0UFC8-F1
#
_entry.id   AF-A0A4S0UFC8-F1
#
_cell.length_a   1.000
_cell.length_b   1.000
_cell.length_c   1.000
_cell.angle_alpha   90.00
_cell.angle_beta   90.00
_cell.angle_gamma   90.00
#
_symmetry.space_group_name_H-M   'P 1'
#
loop_
_entity.id
_entity.type
_entity.pdbx_description
1 polymer ?
#
loop_
_entity_poly.entity_id
_entity_poly.type
_entity_poly.pdbx_seq_one_letter_code
_entity_poly.pdbx_strand_id
1 'polypeptide(L)'
;GVSVTDISDTVSGFLVTGPNARKIVERTTHRDISARTLPFMACSVFDIGMVRARVARLSIVGDLGFEINCPATLHSTLRETLLAAGEDLGLAE
;
A
#
# COMPACT_ATOMS: atom_id res chain seq x y z
N GLY A 1 -14.53 -15.38 25.11
CA GLY A 1 -15.11 -14.08 24.75
C GLY A 1 -14.36 -13.50 23.58
N VAL A 2 -14.88 -12.44 22.95
CA VAL A 2 -14.23 -11.71 21.85
C VAL A 2 -13.89 -10.31 22.35
N SER A 3 -12.79 -9.72 21.87
CA SER A 3 -12.42 -8.33 22.12
C SER A 3 -12.30 -7.57 20.80
N VAL A 4 -12.60 -6.28 20.85
CA VAL A 4 -12.51 -5.35 19.73
C VAL A 4 -11.69 -4.14 20.20
N THR A 5 -10.85 -3.62 19.33
CA THR A 5 -10.01 -2.46 19.62
C THR A 5 -10.05 -1.52 18.43
N ASP A 6 -10.33 -0.25 18.69
CA ASP A 6 -10.17 0.80 17.70
C ASP A 6 -8.67 1.10 17.54
N ILE A 7 -8.19 1.04 16.31
CA ILE A 7 -6.78 1.25 15.95
C ILE A 7 -6.58 2.49 15.08
N SER A 8 -7.63 3.27 14.82
CA SER A 8 -7.65 4.38 13.86
C SER A 8 -6.58 5.43 14.15
N ASP A 9 -6.31 5.73 15.42
CA ASP A 9 -5.27 6.70 15.81
C ASP A 9 -3.83 6.18 15.62
N THR A 10 -3.66 4.85 15.54
CA THR A 10 -2.35 4.20 15.54
C THR A 10 -1.95 3.64 14.18
N VAL A 11 -2.89 3.54 13.25
CA VAL A 11 -2.70 2.99 11.91
C VAL A 11 -3.20 4.00 10.88
N SER A 12 -2.36 4.27 9.88
CA SER A 12 -2.68 5.17 8.78
C SER A 12 -2.02 4.66 7.50
N GLY A 13 -2.39 5.22 6.35
CA GLY A 13 -1.96 4.67 5.07
C GLY A 13 -2.33 5.52 3.87
N PHE A 14 -1.94 5.02 2.71
CA PHE A 14 -2.23 5.64 1.42
C PHE A 14 -2.92 4.66 0.49
N LEU A 15 -3.74 5.21 -0.40
CA LEU A 15 -4.22 4.51 -1.59
C LEU A 15 -3.32 4.89 -2.77
N VAL A 16 -2.67 3.91 -3.37
CA VAL A 16 -1.98 4.07 -4.66
C VAL A 16 -2.90 3.50 -5.73
N THR A 17 -3.42 4.34 -6.62
CA THR A 17 -4.41 3.97 -7.64
C THR A 17 -4.03 4.47 -9.03
N GLY A 18 -4.54 3.80 -10.06
CA GLY A 18 -4.34 4.16 -11.46
C GLY A 18 -3.51 3.13 -12.23
N PRO A 19 -3.27 3.37 -13.53
CA PRO A 19 -2.68 2.38 -14.43
C PRO A 19 -1.25 1.96 -14.01
N ASN A 20 -0.50 2.86 -13.37
CA ASN A 20 0.86 2.62 -12.91
C ASN A 20 0.95 2.10 -11.46
N ALA A 21 -0.17 1.95 -10.73
CA ALA A 21 -0.15 1.64 -9.31
C ALA A 21 0.65 0.36 -8.98
N ARG A 22 0.46 -0.70 -9.77
CA ARG A 22 1.21 -1.94 -9.61
C ARG A 22 2.71 -1.75 -9.81
N LYS A 23 3.11 -1.03 -10.86
CA LYS A 23 4.52 -0.77 -11.16
C LYS A 23 5.19 0.03 -10.03
N ILE A 24 4.48 1.00 -9.46
CA ILE A 24 4.95 1.79 -8.31
C ILE A 24 5.16 0.87 -7.10
N VAL A 25 4.14 0.10 -6.71
CA VAL A 25 4.22 -0.76 -5.52
C VAL A 25 5.28 -1.86 -5.71
N GLU A 26 5.40 -2.44 -6.91
CA GLU A 26 6.44 -3.43 -7.25
C GLU A 26 7.87 -2.89 -7.05
N ARG A 27 8.12 -1.59 -7.29
CA ARG A 27 9.44 -0.97 -7.04
C ARG A 27 9.77 -0.84 -5.55
N THR A 28 8.75 -0.81 -4.70
CA THR A 28 8.92 -0.61 -3.26
C THR A 28 9.02 -1.89 -2.46
N THR A 29 8.82 -3.06 -3.07
CA THR A 29 8.87 -4.34 -2.36
C THR A 29 9.75 -5.36 -3.06
N HIS A 30 10.38 -6.25 -2.30
CA HIS A 30 11.12 -7.40 -2.84
C HIS A 30 10.23 -8.63 -3.04
N ARG A 31 8.98 -8.59 -2.57
CA ARG A 31 8.05 -9.71 -2.66
C ARG A 31 7.21 -9.62 -3.93
N ASP A 32 6.87 -10.79 -4.49
CA ASP A 32 5.92 -10.89 -5.60
C ASP A 32 4.57 -10.29 -5.18
N ILE A 33 4.15 -9.23 -5.87
CA ILE A 33 2.84 -8.58 -5.68
C ILE A 33 1.94 -8.73 -6.91
N SER A 34 2.29 -9.64 -7.83
CA SER A 34 1.51 -10.00 -9.02
C SER A 34 0.07 -10.38 -8.66
N ALA A 35 -0.84 -10.35 -9.65
CA ALA A 35 -2.23 -10.75 -9.45
C ALA A 35 -2.40 -12.21 -8.97
N ARG A 36 -1.38 -13.07 -9.17
CA ARG A 36 -1.36 -14.43 -8.64
C ARG A 36 -1.09 -14.46 -7.13
N THR A 37 -0.18 -13.62 -6.66
CA THR A 37 0.24 -13.59 -5.25
C THR A 37 -0.63 -12.67 -4.40
N LEU A 38 -1.10 -11.55 -4.96
CA LEU A 38 -2.09 -10.65 -4.36
C LEU A 38 -3.27 -10.46 -5.32
N PRO A 39 -4.23 -11.40 -5.36
CA PRO A 39 -5.42 -11.28 -6.19
C PRO A 39 -6.34 -10.14 -5.71
N PHE A 40 -7.32 -9.77 -6.54
CA PHE A 40 -8.28 -8.73 -6.17
C PHE A 40 -9.03 -9.12 -4.90
N MET A 41 -9.25 -8.15 -3.99
CA MET A 41 -9.80 -8.34 -2.64
C MET A 41 -8.94 -9.18 -1.68
N ALA A 42 -7.69 -9.51 -2.03
CA ALA A 42 -6.75 -10.09 -1.08
C ALA A 42 -6.00 -9.01 -0.30
N CYS A 43 -5.59 -9.39 0.92
CA CYS A 43 -4.74 -8.58 1.79
C CYS A 43 -3.61 -9.44 2.35
N SER A 44 -2.41 -8.89 2.41
CA SER A 44 -1.27 -9.52 3.07
C SER A 44 -0.32 -8.47 3.63
N VAL A 45 0.66 -8.91 4.42
CA VAL A 45 1.71 -8.02 4.92
C VAL A 45 2.85 -7.98 3.91
N PHE A 46 3.37 -6.79 3.60
CA PHE A 46 4.54 -6.58 2.73
C PHE A 46 5.49 -5.59 3.39
N ASP A 47 6.76 -5.67 3.02
CA ASP A 47 7.71 -4.60 3.30
C ASP A 47 7.72 -3.65 2.10
N ILE A 48 7.38 -2.38 2.36
CA ILE A 48 7.31 -1.27 1.41
C ILE A 48 8.43 -0.30 1.77
N GLY A 49 9.55 -0.39 1.06
CA GLY A 49 10.82 0.17 1.50
C GLY A 49 11.20 -0.40 2.87
N MET A 50 11.36 0.48 3.85
CA MET A 50 11.65 0.10 5.25
C MET A 50 10.38 -0.05 6.12
N VAL A 51 9.18 0.07 5.53
CA VAL A 51 7.90 0.06 6.26
C VAL A 51 7.21 -1.29 6.11
N ARG A 52 7.01 -1.99 7.22
CA ARG A 52 6.16 -3.19 7.24
C ARG A 52 4.68 -2.78 7.23
N ALA A 53 4.00 -3.01 6.11
CA ALA A 53 2.65 -2.55 5.86
C ALA A 53 1.67 -3.69 5.59
N ARG A 54 0.40 -3.49 5.90
CA ARG A 54 -0.72 -4.30 5.39
C ARG A 54 -1.12 -3.74 4.04
N VAL A 55 -1.03 -4.55 2.99
CA VAL A 55 -1.35 -4.17 1.62
C VAL A 55 -2.58 -4.96 1.17
N ALA A 56 -3.64 -4.24 0.83
CA ALA A 56 -4.84 -4.80 0.24
C ALA A 56 -4.96 -4.37 -1.22
N ARG A 57 -5.29 -5.32 -2.11
CA ARG A 57 -5.57 -5.00 -3.51
C ARG A 57 -7.06 -4.72 -3.68
N LEU A 58 -7.41 -3.45 -3.85
CA LEU A 58 -8.78 -2.95 -3.87
C LEU A 58 -8.98 -1.98 -5.04
N SER A 59 -10.22 -1.61 -5.30
CA SER A 59 -10.58 -0.57 -6.25
C SER A 59 -11.68 0.28 -5.64
N ILE A 60 -11.44 1.59 -5.51
CA ILE A 60 -12.46 2.54 -5.03
C ILE A 60 -13.08 3.28 -6.22
N VAL A 61 -12.29 3.55 -7.26
CA VAL A 61 -12.69 4.37 -8.43
C VAL A 61 -12.85 3.57 -9.72
N GLY A 62 -12.88 2.23 -9.64
CA GLY A 62 -12.96 1.32 -10.80
C GLY A 62 -11.59 0.95 -11.40
N ASP A 63 -10.53 1.64 -10.98
CA ASP A 63 -9.15 1.35 -11.40
C ASP A 63 -8.41 0.43 -10.42
N LEU A 64 -7.28 -0.11 -10.88
CA LEU A 64 -6.35 -0.87 -10.05
C LEU A 64 -5.83 -0.01 -8.89
N GLY A 65 -6.01 -0.50 -7.65
CA GLY A 65 -5.52 0.17 -6.46
C GLY A 65 -4.89 -0.77 -5.42
N PHE A 66 -4.01 -0.19 -4.60
CA PHE A 66 -3.42 -0.82 -3.43
C PHE A 66 -3.61 0.11 -2.24
N GLU A 67 -4.33 -0.37 -1.23
CA GLU A 67 -4.41 0.29 0.07
C GLU A 67 -3.26 -0.21 0.93
N ILE A 68 -2.43 0.70 1.42
CA ILE A 68 -1.18 0.38 2.13
C ILE A 68 -1.23 1.03 3.52
N ASN A 69 -1.50 0.22 4.53
CA ASN A 69 -1.67 0.65 5.92
C ASN A 69 -0.47 0.27 6.79
N CYS A 70 0.03 1.21 7.58
CA CYS A 70 1.20 1.07 8.45
C CYS A 70 0.97 1.76 9.80
N PRO A 71 1.86 1.58 10.80
CA PRO A 71 1.84 2.40 12.01
C PRO A 71 1.92 3.89 11.65
N ALA A 72 1.09 4.72 12.29
CA ALA A 72 1.02 6.17 11.99
C ALA A 72 2.39 6.87 12.10
N THR A 73 3.28 6.38 12.97
CA THR A 73 4.66 6.88 13.14
C THR A 73 5.56 6.66 11.92
N LEU A 74 5.18 5.79 10.99
CA LEU A 74 5.94 5.48 9.75
C LEU A 74 5.28 6.07 8.50
N HIS A 75 4.19 6.82 8.66
CA HIS A 75 3.40 7.36 7.55
C HIS A 75 4.22 8.27 6.62
N SER A 76 5.08 9.13 7.16
CA SER A 76 5.97 9.99 6.36
C SER A 76 6.97 9.18 5.54
N THR A 77 7.59 8.16 6.14
CA THR A 77 8.51 7.25 5.44
C THR A 77 7.81 6.49 4.32
N LEU A 78 6.58 6.03 4.55
CA LEU A 78 5.76 5.39 3.52
C LEU A 78 5.48 6.36 2.36
N ARG A 79 5.08 7.61 2.67
CA ARG A 79 4.84 8.66 1.67
C ARG A 79 6.06 8.89 0.78
N GLU A 80 7.21 9.15 1.39
CA GLU A 80 8.47 9.42 0.68
C GLU A 80 8.88 8.24 -0.21
N THR A 81 8.73 7.01 0.32
CA THR A 81 9.01 5.78 -0.44
C THR A 81 8.13 5.66 -1.68
N LEU A 82 6.83 5.92 -1.55
CA LEU A 82 5.88 5.83 -2.66
C LEU A 82 6.12 6.94 -3.70
N LEU A 83 6.31 8.18 -3.26
CA LEU A 83 6.59 9.32 -4.14
C LEU A 83 7.89 9.11 -4.94
N ALA A 84 8.98 8.69 -4.28
CA ALA A 84 10.24 8.40 -4.96
C ALA A 84 10.09 7.25 -5.97
N ALA A 85 9.33 6.20 -5.65
CA ALA A 85 9.09 5.08 -6.56
C ALA A 85 8.19 5.44 -7.76
N GLY A 86 7.41 6.52 -7.66
CA GLY A 86 6.46 6.96 -8.68
C GLY A 86 6.86 8.20 -9.46
N GLU A 87 8.03 8.79 -9.20
CA GLU A 87 8.49 10.07 -9.77
C GLU A 87 8.44 10.08 -11.32
N ASP A 88 8.92 9.02 -11.97
CA ASP A 88 8.89 8.85 -13.44
C ASP A 88 7.58 8.26 -13.97
N LEU A 89 6.61 7.96 -13.10
CA LEU A 89 5.34 7.33 -13.44
C LEU A 89 4.13 8.27 -13.32
N GLY A 90 4.39 9.56 -13.07
CA GLY A 90 3.35 10.58 -12.93
C GLY A 90 2.55 10.47 -11.65
N LEU A 91 3.12 9.86 -10.60
CA LEU A 91 2.49 9.83 -9.29
C LEU A 91 2.44 11.26 -8.73
N ALA A 92 1.27 11.66 -8.26
CA ALA A 92 1.03 12.94 -7.59
C ALA A 92 0.14 12.70 -6.36
N GLU A 93 0.25 13.59 -5.37
CA GLU A 93 -0.58 13.60 -4.16
C GLU A 93 -1.77 14.55 -4.27
#